data_AF-A0A9P0K8Q9-F1
#
_entry.id   AF-A0A9P0K8Q9-F1
#
_cell.length_a   1.000
_cell.length_b   1.000
_cell.length_c   1.000
_cell.angle_alpha   90.00
_cell.angle_beta   90.00
_cell.angle_gamma   90.00
#
_symmetry.space_group_name_H-M   'P 1'
#
loop_
_entity.id
_entity.type
_entity.pdbx_description
1 polymer ?
#
loop_
_entity_poly.entity_id
_entity_poly.type
_entity_poly.pdbx_seq_one_letter_code
_entity_poly.pdbx_strand_id
1 'polypeptide(L)'
;MQVLPAICKDSKEYVPKVTYILAQLLKLDESDDNTPTNTLSQIYKEDPVCTLKTVFNHVSSTDDATEREKCLQFIYKKIIKMEEKLTSEIYDLLLEEGKKIIPESDGTEFGLVMPYLTASKLTKTIAGQQELVNLVDEKAEIDGSFDPLEENGQNVNRVMMCVDFALPLFNANVESTKFTKFYCDQILPNYYAIGTLKEGSTLQYHALKQLAELSTHCGKLENPSLHVVQIFDKLKGSTF
;
A
#
# COMPACT_ATOMS: atom_id res chain seq x y z
N MET A 1 -9.98 -31.73 -0.06
CA MET A 1 -10.22 -30.47 0.68
C MET A 1 -11.69 -30.22 1.05
N GLN A 2 -12.68 -30.71 0.27
CA GLN A 2 -14.12 -30.44 0.52
C GLN A 2 -14.67 -30.88 1.90
N VAL A 3 -14.01 -31.80 2.61
CA VAL A 3 -14.42 -32.26 3.96
C VAL A 3 -13.91 -31.32 5.07
N LEU A 4 -12.88 -30.52 4.80
CA LEU A 4 -12.23 -29.66 5.80
C LEU A 4 -13.17 -28.60 6.42
N PRO A 5 -14.07 -27.95 5.64
CA PRO A 5 -15.03 -27.01 6.20
C PRO A 5 -16.02 -27.68 7.15
N ALA A 6 -16.45 -28.91 6.87
CA ALA A 6 -17.33 -29.66 7.77
C ALA A 6 -16.63 -29.97 9.10
N ILE A 7 -15.36 -30.42 9.05
CA ILE A 7 -14.55 -30.63 10.25
C ILE A 7 -14.40 -29.34 11.06
N CYS A 8 -14.12 -28.21 10.40
CA CYS A 8 -13.98 -26.91 11.05
C CYS A 8 -15.30 -26.39 11.66
N LYS A 9 -16.43 -26.79 11.07
CA LYS A 9 -17.75 -26.47 11.60
C LYS A 9 -18.05 -27.25 12.87
N ASP A 10 -17.77 -28.56 12.86
CA ASP A 10 -18.05 -29.46 13.98
C ASP A 10 -17.00 -29.36 15.10
N SER A 11 -15.80 -28.87 14.80
CA SER A 11 -14.67 -28.82 15.73
C SER A 11 -13.82 -27.57 15.51
N LYS A 12 -14.25 -26.47 16.15
CA LYS A 12 -13.64 -25.13 16.01
C LYS A 12 -12.16 -25.08 16.39
N GLU A 13 -11.69 -26.00 17.24
CA GLU A 13 -10.28 -26.12 17.62
C GLU A 13 -9.33 -26.37 16.42
N TYR A 14 -9.84 -26.94 15.32
CA TYR A 14 -9.03 -27.20 14.12
C TYR A 14 -9.00 -26.02 13.15
N VAL A 15 -9.85 -24.99 13.33
CA VAL A 15 -9.94 -23.84 12.42
C VAL A 15 -8.58 -23.17 12.20
N PRO A 16 -7.77 -22.85 13.24
CA PRO A 16 -6.47 -22.23 13.02
C PRO A 16 -5.52 -23.13 12.22
N LYS A 17 -5.43 -24.41 12.58
CA LYS A 17 -4.50 -25.34 11.93
C LYS A 17 -4.85 -25.58 10.46
N VAL A 18 -6.14 -25.76 10.17
CA VAL A 18 -6.63 -25.97 8.81
C VAL A 18 -6.48 -24.71 7.97
N THR A 19 -6.84 -23.54 8.52
CA THR A 19 -6.67 -22.24 7.86
C THR A 19 -5.21 -21.99 7.50
N TYR A 20 -4.29 -22.25 8.44
CA TYR A 20 -2.85 -22.06 8.22
C TYR A 20 -2.33 -22.92 7.07
N ILE A 21 -2.67 -24.21 7.04
CA ILE A 21 -2.28 -25.11 5.93
C ILE A 21 -2.86 -24.63 4.60
N LEU A 22 -4.13 -24.20 4.58
CA LEU A 22 -4.75 -23.72 3.35
C LEU A 22 -4.13 -22.40 2.87
N ALA A 23 -3.72 -21.52 3.79
CA ALA A 23 -3.04 -20.27 3.46
C ALA A 23 -1.70 -20.53 2.74
N GLN A 24 -0.91 -21.49 3.25
CA GLN A 24 0.32 -21.94 2.56
C GLN A 24 0.05 -22.52 1.16
N LEU A 25 -1.09 -23.18 0.98
CA LEU A 25 -1.45 -23.81 -0.29
C LEU A 25 -2.00 -22.81 -1.32
N LEU A 26 -2.28 -21.54 -0.95
CA LEU A 26 -2.74 -20.51 -1.88
C LEU A 26 -1.73 -20.21 -2.99
N LYS A 27 -0.41 -20.44 -2.77
CA LYS A 27 0.60 -20.27 -3.82
C LYS A 27 0.52 -21.31 -4.94
N LEU A 28 -0.04 -22.48 -4.66
CA LEU A 28 -0.21 -23.56 -5.64
C LEU A 28 -1.47 -23.38 -6.50
N ASP A 29 -2.23 -22.31 -6.27
CA ASP A 29 -3.51 -22.03 -6.90
C ASP A 29 -3.31 -21.41 -8.29
N GLU A 30 -2.75 -22.21 -9.23
CA GLU A 30 -2.58 -21.89 -10.65
C GLU A 30 -3.64 -22.53 -11.56
N SER A 31 -4.51 -23.40 -11.02
CA SER A 31 -5.51 -24.16 -11.77
C SER A 31 -6.94 -23.64 -11.59
N ASP A 32 -7.81 -23.84 -12.58
CA ASP A 32 -9.24 -23.43 -12.58
C ASP A 32 -10.07 -23.95 -11.38
N ASP A 33 -9.59 -24.96 -10.66
CA ASP A 33 -10.32 -25.60 -9.55
C ASP A 33 -10.30 -24.82 -8.22
N ASN A 34 -9.50 -23.75 -8.09
CA ASN A 34 -9.54 -22.74 -7.01
C ASN A 34 -9.76 -23.30 -5.59
N THR A 35 -9.25 -24.51 -5.31
CA THR A 35 -9.77 -25.37 -4.23
C THR A 35 -9.35 -24.87 -2.84
N PRO A 36 -8.09 -24.45 -2.61
CA PRO A 36 -7.68 -23.84 -1.34
C PRO A 36 -8.46 -22.55 -1.07
N THR A 37 -8.56 -21.66 -2.06
CA THR A 37 -9.32 -20.39 -1.99
C THR A 37 -10.80 -20.61 -1.64
N ASN A 38 -11.45 -21.55 -2.32
CA ASN A 38 -12.86 -21.87 -2.07
C ASN A 38 -13.06 -22.49 -0.68
N THR A 39 -12.16 -23.37 -0.25
CA THR A 39 -12.21 -24.01 1.07
C THR A 39 -12.01 -22.98 2.18
N LEU A 40 -11.03 -22.08 2.05
CA LEU A 40 -10.83 -20.97 2.98
C LEU A 40 -12.03 -20.03 3.04
N SER A 41 -12.65 -19.74 1.89
CA SER A 41 -13.87 -18.92 1.85
C SER A 41 -15.03 -19.57 2.62
N GLN A 42 -15.14 -20.90 2.59
CA GLN A 42 -16.15 -21.63 3.37
C GLN A 42 -15.84 -21.62 4.87
N ILE A 43 -14.58 -21.82 5.25
CA ILE A 43 -14.14 -21.75 6.66
C ILE A 43 -14.35 -20.32 7.21
N TYR A 44 -14.01 -19.30 6.43
CA TYR A 44 -14.28 -17.90 6.76
C TYR A 44 -15.77 -17.66 7.06
N LYS A 45 -16.70 -18.24 6.30
CA LYS A 45 -18.14 -18.07 6.54
C LYS A 45 -18.60 -18.65 7.88
N GLU A 46 -17.89 -19.66 8.38
CA GLU A 46 -18.17 -20.36 9.63
C GLU A 46 -17.47 -19.71 10.84
N ASP A 47 -16.27 -19.15 10.66
CA ASP A 47 -15.52 -18.43 11.70
C ASP A 47 -14.63 -17.32 11.10
N PRO A 48 -15.22 -16.14 10.80
CA PRO A 48 -14.51 -15.08 10.09
C PRO A 48 -13.28 -14.56 10.81
N VAL A 49 -13.41 -14.32 12.12
CA VAL A 49 -12.38 -13.66 12.94
C VAL A 49 -11.20 -14.59 13.14
N CYS A 50 -11.44 -15.86 13.49
CA CYS A 50 -10.35 -16.83 13.66
C CYS A 50 -9.62 -17.05 12.33
N THR A 51 -10.35 -17.13 11.22
CA THR A 51 -9.77 -17.32 9.89
C THR A 51 -8.86 -16.15 9.52
N LEU A 52 -9.35 -14.90 9.60
CA LEU A 52 -8.56 -13.73 9.26
C LEU A 52 -7.33 -13.57 10.15
N LYS A 53 -7.45 -13.72 11.48
CA LYS A 53 -6.30 -13.66 12.39
C LYS A 53 -5.24 -14.70 12.03
N THR A 54 -5.67 -15.90 11.67
CA THR A 54 -4.73 -16.96 11.27
C THR A 54 -4.02 -16.63 9.96
N VAL A 55 -4.74 -16.09 8.96
CA VAL A 55 -4.13 -15.69 7.68
C VAL A 55 -3.17 -14.51 7.88
N PHE A 56 -3.53 -13.49 8.67
CA PHE A 56 -2.64 -12.37 8.98
C PHE A 56 -1.40 -12.79 9.77
N ASN A 57 -1.54 -13.72 10.72
CA ASN A 57 -0.39 -14.30 11.42
C ASN A 57 0.55 -15.01 10.43
N HIS A 58 0.01 -15.70 9.42
CA HIS A 58 0.83 -16.31 8.38
C HIS A 58 1.51 -15.26 7.48
N VAL A 59 0.78 -14.23 7.04
CA VAL A 59 1.33 -13.06 6.30
C VAL A 59 2.49 -12.41 7.04
N SER A 60 2.43 -12.36 8.37
CA SER A 60 3.46 -11.74 9.21
C SER A 60 4.66 -12.65 9.52
N SER A 61 4.56 -13.95 9.25
CA SER A 61 5.58 -14.94 9.64
C SER A 61 6.19 -15.73 8.48
N THR A 62 5.60 -15.64 7.28
CA THR A 62 6.16 -16.28 6.09
C THR A 62 7.25 -15.41 5.46
N ASP A 63 8.37 -16.03 5.12
CA ASP A 63 9.44 -15.42 4.30
C ASP A 63 9.20 -15.63 2.79
N ASP A 64 8.15 -16.36 2.40
CA ASP A 64 7.80 -16.60 1.00
C ASP A 64 6.91 -15.47 0.48
N ALA A 65 7.49 -14.59 -0.34
CA ALA A 65 6.81 -13.44 -0.94
C ALA A 65 5.56 -13.85 -1.76
N THR A 66 5.59 -15.03 -2.42
CA THR A 66 4.44 -15.50 -3.21
C THR A 66 3.31 -15.97 -2.30
N GLU A 67 3.61 -16.67 -1.20
CA GLU A 67 2.59 -17.03 -0.20
C GLU A 67 1.96 -15.77 0.41
N ARG A 68 2.79 -14.81 0.80
CA ARG A 68 2.36 -13.56 1.42
C ARG A 68 1.44 -12.78 0.48
N GLU A 69 1.83 -12.59 -0.77
CA GLU A 69 1.01 -11.91 -1.77
C GLU A 69 -0.34 -12.62 -1.97
N LYS A 70 -0.34 -13.95 -2.12
CA LYS A 70 -1.58 -14.73 -2.35
C LYS A 70 -2.53 -14.67 -1.16
N CYS A 71 -2.01 -14.65 0.06
CA CYS A 71 -2.82 -14.42 1.26
C CYS A 71 -3.47 -13.03 1.27
N LEU A 72 -2.71 -11.98 0.91
CA LEU A 72 -3.22 -10.62 0.81
C LEU A 72 -4.26 -10.48 -0.32
N GLN A 73 -4.04 -11.13 -1.46
CA GLN A 73 -5.05 -11.20 -2.52
C GLN A 73 -6.33 -11.89 -2.04
N PHE A 74 -6.22 -13.00 -1.31
CA PHE A 74 -7.38 -13.65 -0.71
C PHE A 74 -8.16 -12.70 0.20
N ILE A 75 -7.48 -11.99 1.11
CA ILE A 75 -8.13 -11.04 2.01
C ILE A 75 -8.74 -9.86 1.23
N TYR A 76 -7.91 -9.10 0.51
CA TYR A 76 -8.29 -7.80 -0.03
C TYR A 76 -9.03 -7.86 -1.38
N LYS A 77 -8.90 -8.94 -2.16
CA LYS A 77 -9.66 -9.12 -3.42
C LYS A 77 -10.84 -10.07 -3.30
N LYS A 78 -10.81 -11.08 -2.42
CA LYS A 78 -11.88 -12.07 -2.28
C LYS A 78 -12.77 -11.78 -1.08
N ILE A 79 -12.22 -11.74 0.14
CA ILE A 79 -13.04 -11.61 1.37
C ILE A 79 -13.77 -10.28 1.45
N ILE A 80 -13.13 -9.17 1.09
CA ILE A 80 -13.76 -7.84 1.16
C ILE A 80 -14.96 -7.72 0.21
N LYS A 81 -14.99 -8.49 -0.87
CA LYS A 81 -16.16 -8.57 -1.78
C LYS A 81 -17.31 -9.40 -1.22
N MET A 82 -17.11 -10.13 -0.12
CA MET A 82 -18.13 -10.93 0.57
C MET A 82 -18.79 -10.10 1.68
N GLU A 83 -19.37 -8.96 1.31
CA GLU A 83 -19.91 -7.93 2.22
C GLU A 83 -20.88 -8.49 3.28
N GLU A 84 -21.61 -9.57 2.97
CA GLU A 84 -22.58 -10.25 3.84
C GLU A 84 -22.02 -10.66 5.22
N LYS A 85 -20.70 -10.77 5.38
CA LYS A 85 -20.04 -11.23 6.60
C LYS A 85 -19.11 -10.20 7.25
N LEU A 86 -19.00 -8.98 6.71
CA LEU A 86 -18.12 -7.96 7.29
C LEU A 86 -18.80 -7.26 8.48
N THR A 87 -18.55 -7.77 9.68
CA THR A 87 -18.95 -7.12 10.94
C THR A 87 -18.01 -5.96 11.28
N SER A 88 -18.40 -5.08 12.21
CA SER A 88 -17.51 -4.00 12.68
C SER A 88 -16.18 -4.53 13.20
N GLU A 89 -16.19 -5.66 13.93
CA GLU A 89 -14.98 -6.31 14.43
C GLU A 89 -14.04 -6.73 13.29
N ILE A 90 -14.58 -7.24 12.19
CA ILE A 90 -13.79 -7.63 11.01
C ILE A 90 -13.23 -6.41 10.31
N TYR A 91 -14.01 -5.34 10.17
CA TYR A 91 -13.51 -4.07 9.64
C TYR A 91 -12.37 -3.53 10.50
N ASP A 92 -12.50 -3.55 11.82
CA ASP A 92 -11.46 -3.08 12.73
C ASP A 92 -10.19 -3.93 12.61
N LEU A 93 -10.32 -5.26 12.52
CA LEU A 93 -9.20 -6.17 12.29
C LEU A 93 -8.49 -5.90 10.95
N LEU A 94 -9.25 -5.74 9.86
CA LEU A 94 -8.68 -5.48 8.51
C LEU A 94 -7.94 -4.14 8.45
N LEU A 95 -8.39 -3.12 9.20
CA LEU A 95 -7.71 -1.83 9.31
C LEU A 95 -6.44 -1.92 10.15
N GLU A 96 -6.51 -2.59 11.30
CA GLU A 96 -5.35 -2.74 12.18
C GLU A 96 -4.23 -3.50 11.47
N GLU A 97 -4.54 -4.66 10.89
CA GLU A 97 -3.56 -5.49 10.18
C GLU A 97 -3.10 -4.84 8.87
N GLY A 98 -4.01 -4.20 8.13
CA GLY A 98 -3.66 -3.47 6.91
C GLY A 98 -2.61 -2.40 7.15
N LYS A 99 -2.74 -1.63 8.24
CA LYS A 99 -1.74 -0.60 8.60
C LYS A 99 -0.36 -1.20 8.91
N LYS A 100 -0.30 -2.36 9.59
CA LYS A 100 0.96 -3.05 9.90
C LYS A 100 1.70 -3.54 8.66
N ILE A 101 0.97 -3.85 7.58
CA ILE A 101 1.54 -4.35 6.33
C ILE A 101 2.23 -3.24 5.53
N ILE A 102 1.73 -2.00 5.59
CA ILE A 102 2.17 -0.91 4.70
C ILE A 102 3.69 -0.67 4.71
N PRO A 103 4.38 -0.49 5.86
CA PRO A 103 5.81 -0.13 5.86
C PRO A 103 6.69 -1.16 5.13
N GLU A 104 6.44 -2.44 5.38
CA GLU A 104 7.21 -3.57 4.86
C GLU A 104 6.60 -4.20 3.58
N SER A 105 5.62 -3.53 2.96
CA SER A 105 4.96 -4.08 1.77
C SER A 105 5.80 -3.89 0.50
N ASP A 106 5.75 -4.83 -0.45
CA ASP A 106 6.22 -4.55 -1.80
C ASP A 106 5.20 -3.67 -2.58
N GLY A 107 5.51 -3.31 -3.82
CA GLY A 107 4.61 -2.46 -4.61
C GLY A 107 3.27 -3.13 -4.95
N THR A 108 3.25 -4.45 -5.11
CA THR A 108 2.02 -5.20 -5.39
C THR A 108 1.13 -5.21 -4.16
N GLU A 109 1.69 -5.50 -2.99
CA GLU A 109 0.99 -5.56 -1.72
C GLU A 109 0.50 -4.18 -1.29
N PHE A 110 1.33 -3.15 -1.43
CA PHE A 110 0.93 -1.77 -1.18
C PHE A 110 -0.29 -1.39 -2.05
N GLY A 111 -0.24 -1.75 -3.34
CA GLY A 111 -1.34 -1.56 -4.28
C GLY A 111 -2.59 -2.40 -4.00
N LEU A 112 -2.50 -3.44 -3.17
CA LEU A 112 -3.65 -4.22 -2.69
C LEU A 112 -4.28 -3.61 -1.42
N VAL A 113 -3.44 -3.22 -0.46
CA VAL A 113 -3.87 -2.85 0.89
C VAL A 113 -4.26 -1.38 0.97
N MET A 114 -3.46 -0.48 0.39
CA MET A 114 -3.68 0.96 0.49
C MET A 114 -5.03 1.43 -0.07
N PRO A 115 -5.54 0.92 -1.22
CA PRO A 115 -6.89 1.27 -1.69
C PRO A 115 -8.00 0.94 -0.69
N TYR A 116 -7.85 -0.15 0.08
CA TYR A 116 -8.83 -0.50 1.09
C TYR A 116 -8.76 0.46 2.29
N LEU A 117 -7.56 0.79 2.76
CA LEU A 117 -7.36 1.72 3.87
C LEU A 117 -7.91 3.11 3.54
N THR A 118 -7.69 3.61 2.32
CA THR A 118 -8.18 4.92 1.87
C THR A 118 -9.70 4.96 1.67
N ALA A 119 -10.31 3.84 1.27
CA ALA A 119 -11.77 3.71 1.19
C ALA A 119 -12.47 3.53 2.57
N SER A 120 -11.69 3.40 3.64
CA SER A 120 -12.21 3.07 4.96
C SER A 120 -12.69 4.28 5.78
N LYS A 121 -13.10 4.02 7.03
CA LYS A 121 -13.45 5.08 7.99
C LYS A 121 -12.28 5.97 8.39
N LEU A 122 -11.03 5.57 8.16
CA LEU A 122 -9.84 6.36 8.51
C LEU A 122 -9.87 7.73 7.83
N THR A 123 -10.30 7.77 6.56
CA THR A 123 -10.33 9.00 5.77
C THR A 123 -11.47 9.96 6.12
N LYS A 124 -12.34 9.58 7.07
CA LYS A 124 -13.44 10.43 7.56
C LYS A 124 -13.03 11.40 8.67
N THR A 125 -11.81 11.27 9.18
CA THR A 125 -11.28 12.12 10.26
C THR A 125 -9.90 12.64 9.90
N ILE A 126 -9.57 13.85 10.35
CA ILE A 126 -8.24 14.44 10.12
C ILE A 126 -7.14 13.54 10.71
N ALA A 127 -7.36 13.02 11.92
CA ALA A 127 -6.39 12.14 12.59
C ALA A 127 -6.15 10.84 11.82
N GLY A 128 -7.20 10.18 11.32
CA GLY A 128 -7.06 8.95 10.53
C GLY A 128 -6.45 9.20 9.15
N GLN A 129 -6.75 10.32 8.50
CA GLN A 129 -6.07 10.73 7.26
C GLN A 129 -4.57 10.97 7.51
N GLN A 130 -4.24 11.71 8.57
CA GLN A 130 -2.84 11.97 8.93
C GLN A 130 -2.09 10.67 9.28
N GLU A 131 -2.74 9.73 9.96
CA GLU A 131 -2.16 8.40 10.23
C GLU A 131 -1.79 7.69 8.92
N LEU A 132 -2.68 7.70 7.92
CA LEU A 132 -2.39 7.12 6.61
C LEU A 132 -1.25 7.85 5.88
N VAL A 133 -1.22 9.18 5.93
CA VAL A 133 -0.12 9.97 5.36
C VAL A 133 1.21 9.59 6.01
N ASN A 134 1.25 9.39 7.34
CA ASN A 134 2.47 9.01 8.04
C ASN A 134 2.97 7.61 7.64
N LEU A 135 2.06 6.64 7.42
CA LEU A 135 2.44 5.32 6.91
C LEU A 135 3.02 5.40 5.50
N VAL A 136 2.48 6.28 4.65
CA VAL A 136 2.99 6.50 3.30
C VAL A 136 4.32 7.25 3.31
N ASP A 137 4.50 8.22 4.22
CA ASP A 137 5.77 8.92 4.48
C ASP A 137 6.88 7.92 4.85
N GLU A 138 6.61 7.05 5.84
CA GLU A 138 7.51 5.98 6.24
C GLU A 138 7.84 5.04 5.08
N LYS A 139 6.83 4.58 4.32
CA LYS A 139 7.03 3.71 3.17
C LYS A 139 7.84 4.36 2.04
N ALA A 140 7.66 5.66 1.84
CA ALA A 140 8.34 6.45 0.82
C ALA A 140 9.75 6.87 1.27
N GLU A 141 10.11 6.72 2.55
CA GLU A 141 11.39 7.10 3.14
C GLU A 141 11.81 8.54 2.81
N ILE A 142 10.85 9.49 2.80
CA ILE A 142 11.12 10.88 2.36
C ILE A 142 11.93 11.71 3.37
N ASP A 143 12.15 11.19 4.57
CA ASP A 143 13.11 11.76 5.54
C ASP A 143 14.56 11.29 5.26
N GLY A 144 14.78 10.37 4.31
CA GLY A 144 16.08 9.81 3.94
C GLY A 144 16.77 10.48 2.73
N SER A 145 17.93 9.93 2.34
CA SER A 145 18.61 10.31 1.10
C SER A 145 17.98 9.64 -0.11
N PHE A 146 17.98 10.32 -1.26
CA PHE A 146 17.42 9.79 -2.49
C PHE A 146 18.48 9.63 -3.59
N ASP A 147 18.66 8.40 -4.07
CA ASP A 147 19.40 8.09 -5.28
C ASP A 147 18.43 7.55 -6.35
N PRO A 148 18.21 8.27 -7.47
CA PRO A 148 17.32 7.82 -8.53
C PRO A 148 17.85 6.61 -9.32
N LEU A 149 19.16 6.32 -9.27
CA LEU A 149 19.78 5.23 -10.04
C LEU A 149 19.96 3.95 -9.22
N GLU A 150 19.83 4.05 -7.89
CA GLU A 150 19.85 2.90 -7.00
C GLU A 150 18.74 1.90 -7.38
N GLU A 151 19.09 0.61 -7.28
CA GLU A 151 18.19 -0.51 -7.60
C GLU A 151 17.54 -0.42 -9.00
N ASN A 152 18.25 0.14 -9.98
CA ASN A 152 17.75 0.38 -11.34
C ASN A 152 16.48 1.26 -11.38
N GLY A 153 16.37 2.24 -10.47
CA GLY A 153 15.26 3.19 -10.43
C GLY A 153 14.04 2.72 -9.64
N GLN A 154 14.17 1.66 -8.83
CA GLN A 154 13.09 1.22 -7.94
C GLN A 154 12.73 2.30 -6.90
N ASN A 155 13.71 3.06 -6.41
CA ASN A 155 13.47 4.21 -5.53
C ASN A 155 12.54 5.26 -6.15
N VAL A 156 12.71 5.57 -7.44
CA VAL A 156 11.83 6.51 -8.14
C VAL A 156 10.41 5.95 -8.17
N ASN A 157 10.24 4.70 -8.62
CA ASN A 157 8.91 4.08 -8.70
C ASN A 157 8.21 3.99 -7.34
N ARG A 158 8.95 3.66 -6.29
CA ARG A 158 8.46 3.60 -4.90
C ARG A 158 7.91 4.96 -4.46
N VAL A 159 8.70 6.03 -4.58
CA VAL A 159 8.27 7.38 -4.20
C VAL A 159 7.05 7.80 -5.01
N MET A 160 7.08 7.64 -6.33
CA MET A 160 5.97 8.05 -7.20
C MET A 160 4.68 7.30 -6.85
N MET A 161 4.74 5.98 -6.65
CA MET A 161 3.59 5.18 -6.22
C MET A 161 3.07 5.63 -4.85
N CYS A 162 3.96 5.84 -3.87
CA CYS A 162 3.56 6.32 -2.55
C CYS A 162 2.82 7.66 -2.64
N VAL A 163 3.36 8.60 -3.42
CA VAL A 163 2.74 9.92 -3.59
C VAL A 163 1.40 9.84 -4.30
N ASP A 164 1.22 8.96 -5.29
CA ASP A 164 -0.09 8.75 -5.94
C ASP A 164 -1.17 8.33 -4.92
N PHE A 165 -0.81 7.54 -3.91
CA PHE A 165 -1.72 7.16 -2.83
C PHE A 165 -1.86 8.21 -1.73
N ALA A 166 -0.85 9.06 -1.50
CA ALA A 166 -0.91 10.15 -0.54
C ALA A 166 -1.75 11.33 -1.03
N LEU A 167 -1.70 11.63 -2.33
CA LEU A 167 -2.34 12.82 -2.92
C LEU A 167 -3.82 12.99 -2.54
N PRO A 168 -4.68 11.95 -2.60
CA PRO A 168 -6.10 12.07 -2.23
C PRO A 168 -6.34 12.31 -0.73
N LEU A 169 -5.32 12.15 0.12
CA LEU A 169 -5.43 12.34 1.57
C LEU A 169 -5.23 13.81 1.97
N PHE A 170 -4.52 14.58 1.16
CA PHE A 170 -4.22 15.97 1.46
C PHE A 170 -5.45 16.87 1.30
N ASN A 171 -5.54 17.87 2.18
CA ASN A 171 -6.59 18.87 2.18
C ASN A 171 -6.16 20.07 3.03
N ALA A 172 -7.06 21.02 3.29
CA ALA A 172 -6.75 22.22 4.08
C ALA A 172 -6.25 21.95 5.52
N ASN A 173 -6.49 20.74 6.06
CA ASN A 173 -6.06 20.36 7.42
C ASN A 173 -4.99 19.27 7.43
N VAL A 174 -4.71 18.63 6.29
CA VAL A 174 -3.71 17.57 6.13
C VAL A 174 -2.80 18.01 5.00
N GLU A 175 -1.66 18.57 5.36
CA GLU A 175 -0.78 19.25 4.41
C GLU A 175 0.21 18.29 3.75
N SER A 176 0.62 18.63 2.52
CA SER A 176 1.63 17.89 1.73
C SER A 176 3.06 18.36 1.97
N THR A 177 3.28 19.24 2.96
CA THR A 177 4.51 20.04 3.14
C THR A 177 5.80 19.22 3.08
N LYS A 178 5.85 18.06 3.76
CA LYS A 178 7.01 17.16 3.74
C LYS A 178 7.31 16.62 2.33
N PHE A 179 6.29 16.11 1.64
CA PHE A 179 6.41 15.60 0.28
C PHE A 179 6.81 16.71 -0.70
N THR A 180 6.21 17.91 -0.60
CA THR A 180 6.62 19.05 -1.44
C THR A 180 8.09 19.41 -1.22
N LYS A 181 8.53 19.48 0.04
CA LYS A 181 9.93 19.74 0.38
C LYS A 181 10.85 18.67 -0.20
N PHE A 182 10.52 17.40 -0.05
CA PHE A 182 11.29 16.29 -0.61
C PHE A 182 11.41 16.40 -2.14
N TYR A 183 10.33 16.74 -2.85
CA TYR A 183 10.39 16.91 -4.30
C TYR A 183 11.33 18.04 -4.70
N CYS A 184 11.27 19.18 -4.01
CA CYS A 184 12.17 20.30 -4.27
C CYS A 184 13.63 19.98 -3.96
N ASP A 185 13.89 19.31 -2.83
CA ASP A 185 15.25 19.09 -2.33
C ASP A 185 15.92 17.84 -2.90
N GLN A 186 15.15 16.83 -3.33
CA GLN A 186 15.68 15.51 -3.72
C GLN A 186 15.30 15.13 -5.15
N ILE A 187 14.03 15.28 -5.55
CA ILE A 187 13.57 14.85 -6.89
C ILE A 187 14.04 15.82 -7.98
N LEU A 188 13.80 17.13 -7.83
CA LEU A 188 14.15 18.13 -8.85
C LEU A 188 15.66 18.20 -9.14
N PRO A 189 16.57 18.16 -8.15
CA PRO A 189 18.01 18.13 -8.43
C PRO A 189 18.41 16.92 -9.27
N ASN A 190 17.77 15.78 -9.02
CA ASN A 190 17.99 14.50 -9.70
C ASN A 190 17.20 14.32 -11.01
N TYR A 191 16.45 15.33 -11.46
CA TYR A 191 15.53 15.24 -12.59
C TYR A 191 16.17 14.66 -13.87
N TYR A 192 17.39 15.07 -14.21
CA TYR A 192 18.07 14.56 -15.41
C TYR A 192 18.53 13.11 -15.26
N ALA A 193 18.97 12.70 -14.06
CA ALA A 193 19.34 11.32 -13.78
C ALA A 193 18.13 10.39 -13.90
N ILE A 194 16.97 10.82 -13.39
CA ILE A 194 15.68 10.10 -13.60
C ILE A 194 15.39 9.92 -15.10
N GLY A 195 15.69 10.94 -15.92
CA GLY A 195 15.53 10.86 -17.38
C GLY A 195 16.38 9.80 -18.08
N THR A 196 17.45 9.31 -17.45
CA THR A 196 18.31 8.25 -18.00
C THR A 196 17.77 6.84 -17.75
N LEU A 197 16.80 6.69 -16.85
CA LEU A 197 16.17 5.41 -16.54
C LEU A 197 15.30 4.92 -17.70
N LYS A 198 14.94 3.63 -17.63
CA LYS A 198 13.88 3.09 -18.49
C LYS A 198 12.59 3.88 -18.22
N GLU A 199 11.94 4.36 -19.29
CA GLU A 199 10.76 5.23 -19.21
C GLU A 199 11.01 6.56 -18.48
N GLY A 200 12.28 7.02 -18.45
CA GLY A 200 12.71 8.22 -17.73
C GLY A 200 11.91 9.48 -18.07
N SER A 201 11.53 9.69 -19.34
CA SER A 201 10.68 10.83 -19.74
C SER A 201 9.28 10.77 -19.11
N THR A 202 8.71 9.58 -18.97
CA THR A 202 7.41 9.38 -18.30
C THR A 202 7.56 9.65 -16.80
N LEU A 203 8.62 9.14 -16.16
CA LEU A 203 8.90 9.37 -14.75
C LEU A 203 9.14 10.85 -14.43
N GLN A 204 9.89 11.55 -15.29
CA GLN A 204 10.10 13.00 -15.21
C GLN A 204 8.79 13.77 -15.27
N TYR A 205 7.93 13.47 -16.25
CA TYR A 205 6.62 14.10 -16.36
C TYR A 205 5.73 13.82 -15.14
N HIS A 206 5.70 12.57 -14.67
CA HIS A 206 4.94 12.16 -13.50
C HIS A 206 5.40 12.90 -12.24
N ALA A 207 6.71 13.03 -12.04
CA ALA A 207 7.29 13.79 -10.93
C ALA A 207 6.83 15.25 -10.92
N LEU A 208 6.82 15.91 -12.09
CA LEU A 208 6.35 17.30 -12.21
C LEU A 208 4.86 17.43 -11.97
N LYS A 209 4.06 16.48 -12.47
CA LYS A 209 2.61 16.43 -12.23
C LYS A 209 2.32 16.31 -10.74
N GLN A 210 2.98 15.37 -10.06
CA GLN A 210 2.82 15.19 -8.61
C GLN A 210 3.27 16.41 -7.82
N LEU A 211 4.40 17.04 -8.18
CA LEU A 211 4.83 18.29 -7.54
C LEU A 211 3.78 19.39 -7.68
N ALA A 212 3.17 19.52 -8.86
CA ALA A 212 2.10 20.50 -9.08
C ALA A 212 0.91 20.23 -8.15
N GLU A 213 0.44 18.98 -8.05
CA GLU A 213 -0.67 18.60 -7.17
C GLU A 213 -0.31 18.78 -5.69
N LEU A 214 0.86 18.31 -5.26
CA LEU A 214 1.36 18.48 -3.89
C LEU A 214 1.40 19.97 -3.51
N SER A 215 1.86 20.85 -4.41
CA SER A 215 1.99 22.28 -4.11
C SER A 215 0.67 22.95 -3.72
N THR A 216 -0.49 22.41 -4.15
CA THR A 216 -1.81 22.96 -3.84
C THR A 216 -2.24 22.74 -2.38
N HIS A 217 -1.58 21.82 -1.68
CA HIS A 217 -1.83 21.48 -0.27
C HIS A 217 -0.60 21.72 0.62
N CYS A 218 0.39 22.43 0.10
CA CYS A 218 1.62 22.72 0.84
C CYS A 218 1.36 23.81 1.88
N GLY A 219 1.75 23.55 3.12
CA GLY A 219 1.73 24.52 4.20
C GLY A 219 2.96 25.42 4.17
N LYS A 220 3.54 25.66 5.36
CA LYS A 220 4.69 26.55 5.49
C LYS A 220 6.01 25.82 5.25
N LEU A 221 6.72 26.22 4.20
CA LEU A 221 8.10 25.83 3.96
C LEU A 221 9.07 26.77 4.69
N GLU A 222 10.19 26.25 5.17
CA GLU A 222 11.22 27.06 5.85
C GLU A 222 11.92 28.03 4.88
N ASN A 223 12.20 27.59 3.65
CA ASN A 223 12.93 28.36 2.64
C ASN A 223 12.16 28.44 1.30
N PRO A 224 10.97 29.06 1.27
CA PRO A 224 10.09 29.02 0.10
C PRO A 224 10.71 29.66 -1.14
N SER A 225 11.51 30.72 -0.99
CA SER A 225 12.18 31.38 -2.12
C SER A 225 13.17 30.47 -2.84
N LEU A 226 13.89 29.62 -2.11
CA LEU A 226 14.82 28.65 -2.70
C LEU A 226 14.06 27.63 -3.55
N HIS A 227 12.98 27.07 -2.99
CA HIS A 227 12.15 26.08 -3.67
C HIS A 227 11.47 26.64 -4.93
N VAL A 228 10.99 27.88 -4.87
CA VAL A 228 10.44 28.58 -6.04
C VAL A 228 11.49 28.76 -7.13
N VAL A 229 12.73 29.12 -6.77
CA VAL A 229 13.83 29.25 -7.74
C VAL A 229 14.16 27.91 -8.40
N GLN A 230 14.27 26.83 -7.62
CA GLN A 230 14.53 25.48 -8.16
C GLN A 230 13.44 25.05 -9.16
N ILE A 231 12.17 25.28 -8.83
CA ILE A 231 11.05 25.00 -9.75
C ILE A 231 11.18 25.84 -11.01
N PHE A 232 11.41 27.14 -10.86
CA PHE A 232 11.50 28.08 -11.97
C PHE A 232 12.68 27.78 -12.92
N ASP A 233 13.83 27.39 -12.38
CA ASP A 233 15.00 27.01 -13.18
C ASP A 233 14.72 25.76 -14.01
N LYS A 234 13.96 24.79 -13.47
CA LYS A 234 13.55 23.59 -14.24
C LYS A 234 12.52 23.92 -15.31
N LEU A 235 11.58 24.82 -15.05
CA LEU A 235 10.65 25.32 -16.06
C LEU A 235 11.38 26.06 -17.19
N LYS A 236 12.41 26.85 -16.88
CA LYS A 236 13.24 27.56 -17.87
C LYS A 236 14.13 26.66 -18.70
N GLY A 237 14.70 25.61 -18.10
CA GLY A 237 15.55 24.64 -18.79
C GLY A 237 14.78 23.66 -19.69
N SER A 238 13.44 23.65 -19.59
CA SER A 238 12.55 22.87 -20.44
C SER A 238 12.14 23.69 -21.67
N THR A 239 13.10 24.02 -22.54
CA THR A 239 12.75 24.54 -23.88
C THR A 239 12.06 23.43 -24.67
N PHE A 240 10.77 23.66 -24.98
CA PHE A 240 9.96 22.90 -25.93
C PHE A 240 10.57 22.83 -27.32
#